data_AF-A0A357NDN2-F1
#
_entry.id   AF-A0A357NDN2-F1
#
_cell.length_a   1.000
_cell.length_b   1.000
_cell.length_c   1.000
_cell.angle_alpha   90.00
_cell.angle_beta   90.00
_cell.angle_gamma   90.00
#
_symmetry.space_group_name_H-M   'P 1'
#
loop_
_entity.id
_entity.type
_entity.pdbx_description
1 polymer ?
#
loop_
_entity_poly.entity_id
_entity_poly.type
_entity_poly.pdbx_seq_one_letter_code
_entity_poly.pdbx_strand_id
1 'polypeptide(L)' 'MRAVVQRVTQAQVIVEETPVGNCGPGLVVLLGVGHGDTETDARFLADKIVNLRLFSDADDKMNLSVKD' A
#
# COMPACT_ATOMS: atom_id res chain seq x y z
N MET A 1 11.88 0.53 -9.51
CA MET A 1 10.67 -0.11 -8.97
C MET A 1 9.55 0.89 -8.98
N ARG A 2 8.31 0.46 -9.21
CA ARG A 2 7.13 1.35 -9.20
C ARG A 2 6.00 0.72 -8.41
N ALA A 3 5.18 1.54 -7.78
CA ALA A 3 3.96 1.09 -7.12
C ALA A 3 2.80 2.03 -7.44
N VAL A 4 1.62 1.45 -7.62
CA VAL A 4 0.33 2.17 -7.56
C VAL A 4 -0.27 1.86 -6.19
N VAL A 5 -0.53 2.90 -5.41
CA VAL A 5 -1.07 2.79 -4.05
C VAL A 5 -2.52 3.23 -4.05
N GLN A 6 -3.40 2.39 -3.53
CA GLN A 6 -4.83 2.66 -3.41
C GLN A 6 -5.21 2.63 -1.93
N ARG A 7 -5.85 3.71 -1.46
CA ARG A 7 -6.50 3.72 -0.14
C ARG A 7 -7.81 2.95 -0.25
N VAL A 8 -8.00 1.96 0.62
CA VAL A 8 -9.17 1.08 0.61
C VAL A 8 -9.82 1.03 1.99
N THR A 9 -11.13 0.81 2.01
CA THR A 9 -11.86 0.40 3.22
C THR A 9 -11.83 -1.12 3.41
N GLN A 10 -11.65 -1.87 2.31
CA GLN A 10 -11.48 -3.31 2.28
C GLN A 10 -10.86 -3.74 0.95
N ALA A 11 -10.10 -4.83 0.93
CA ALA A 11 -9.65 -5.51 -0.29
C ALA A 11 -9.39 -7.00 -0.05
N GLN A 12 -9.39 -7.79 -1.13
CA GLN A 12 -9.09 -9.23 -1.08
C GLN A 12 -8.43 -9.73 -2.36
N VAL A 13 -7.68 -10.82 -2.24
CA VAL A 13 -7.11 -11.59 -3.36
C VAL A 13 -7.74 -12.98 -3.37
N ILE A 14 -8.24 -13.40 -4.53
CA ILE A 14 -8.84 -14.71 -4.75
C ILE A 14 -8.05 -15.44 -5.84
N VAL A 15 -7.71 -16.70 -5.59
CA VAL A 15 -7.10 -17.62 -6.56
C VAL A 15 -8.01 -18.83 -6.67
N GLU A 16 -8.50 -19.14 -7.87
CA GLU A 16 -9.39 -20.28 -8.11
C GLU A 16 -10.56 -20.33 -7.09
N GLU A 17 -11.27 -19.21 -6.97
CA GLU A 17 -12.41 -19.03 -6.03
C GLU A 17 -12.06 -19.09 -4.53
N THR A 18 -10.79 -19.32 -4.19
CA THR A 18 -10.31 -19.38 -2.80
C THR A 18 -9.68 -18.06 -2.38
N PRO A 19 -10.17 -17.41 -1.30
CA PRO A 19 -9.52 -16.23 -0.73
C PRO A 19 -8.14 -16.59 -0.17
N VAL A 20 -7.08 -15.94 -0.67
CA VAL A 20 -5.70 -16.17 -0.22
C VAL A 20 -5.13 -15.01 0.60
N GLY A 21 -5.84 -13.88 0.65
CA GLY A 21 -5.45 -12.73 1.43
C GLY A 21 -6.55 -11.68 1.44
N ASN A 22 -6.66 -10.93 2.54
CA ASN A 22 -7.56 -9.80 2.68
C ASN A 22 -6.93 -8.71 3.54
N CYS A 23 -7.45 -7.49 3.40
CA CYS A 23 -7.18 -6.40 4.33
C CYS A 23 -8.45 -5.57 4.56
N GLY A 24 -8.57 -5.01 5.77
CA GLY A 24 -9.59 -4.01 6.11
C GLY A 24 -9.18 -2.61 5.63
N PRO A 25 -9.52 -1.55 6.40
CA PRO A 25 -9.06 -0.21 6.12
C PRO A 25 -7.53 -0.17 6.03
N GLY A 26 -7.00 0.35 4.92
CA GLY A 26 -5.57 0.31 4.67
C GLY A 26 -5.20 0.62 3.23
N LEU A 27 -4.13 -0.02 2.76
CA LEU A 27 -3.58 0.19 1.42
C LEU A 27 -3.55 -1.12 0.62
N VAL A 28 -3.92 -1.02 -0.65
CA VAL A 28 -3.53 -1.99 -1.69
C VAL A 28 -2.35 -1.42 -2.46
N VAL A 29 -1.31 -2.22 -2.61
CA VAL A 29 -0.07 -1.83 -3.31
C VAL A 29 0.13 -2.74 -4.51
N LEU A 30 -0.08 -2.19 -5.71
CA LEU A 30 0.22 -2.87 -6.97
C LEU A 30 1.69 -2.60 -7.31
N LEU A 31 2.55 -3.60 -7.08
CA LEU A 31 4.00 -3.46 -7.20
C LEU A 31 4.51 -3.96 -8.56
N GLY A 32 5.27 -3.11 -9.25
CA GLY A 32 5.99 -3.45 -10.46
C GLY A 32 7.50 -3.42 -10.24
N VAL A 33 8.16 -4.56 -10.48
CA VAL A 33 9.62 -4.72 -10.41
C VAL A 33 10.17 -4.76 -11.84
N GLY A 34 11.10 -3.86 -12.16
CA GLY A 34 11.74 -3.74 -13.45
C GLY A 34 13.18 -4.27 -13.47
N HIS A 35 13.76 -4.34 -14.66
CA HIS A 35 15.18 -4.68 -14.82
C HIS A 35 16.06 -3.59 -14.21
N GLY A 36 17.04 -3.98 -13.39
CA GLY A 36 17.95 -3.07 -12.71
C GLY A 36 17.46 -2.55 -11.36
N ASP A 37 16.25 -2.94 -10.93
CA ASP A 37 15.79 -2.64 -9.58
C ASP A 37 16.61 -3.38 -8.53
N THR A 38 16.91 -2.68 -7.45
CA THR A 38 17.75 -3.16 -6.36
C THR A 38 16.95 -3.29 -5.07
N GLU A 39 17.54 -3.96 -4.08
CA GLU A 39 16.98 -4.00 -2.72
C GLU A 39 16.85 -2.60 -2.10
N THR A 40 17.76 -1.68 -2.44
CA THR A 40 17.69 -0.29 -2.01
C THR A 40 16.43 0.40 -2.52
N ASP A 41 16.05 0.16 -3.77
CA ASP A 41 14.80 0.68 -4.34
C ASP A 41 13.57 0.13 -3.61
N ALA A 42 13.61 -1.16 -3.27
CA ALA A 42 12.54 -1.81 -2.51
C ALA A 42 12.39 -1.19 -1.11
N ARG A 43 13.51 -1.00 -0.40
CA ARG A 43 13.52 -0.38 0.94
C ARG A 43 13.03 1.07 0.89
N PHE A 44 13.50 1.84 -0.10
CA PHE A 44 13.06 3.21 -0.31
C PHE A 44 11.56 3.29 -0.58
N LEU A 45 11.05 2.43 -1.47
CA LEU A 45 9.64 2.44 -1.83
C LEU A 45 8.75 1.98 -0.66
N ALA A 46 9.18 0.96 0.09
CA ALA A 46 8.49 0.50 1.27
C ALA A 46 8.39 1.61 2.35
N ASP A 47 9.51 2.25 2.69
CA ASP A 47 9.54 3.36 3.65
C ASP A 47 8.68 4.54 3.19
N LYS A 48 8.73 4.87 1.89
CA LYS A 48 7.87 5.91 1.32
C LYS A 48 6.40 5.57 1.49
N ILE A 49 5.98 4.35 1.13
CA ILE A 49 4.57 3.93 1.16
C ILE A 49 4.01 3.94 2.58
N VAL A 50 4.75 3.39 3.55
CA VAL A 50 4.24 3.30 4.93
C VAL A 50 4.08 4.67 5.60
N ASN A 51 4.79 5.69 5.12
CA ASN A 51 4.73 7.05 5.65
C ASN A 51 3.86 8.01 4.79
N LEU A 52 3.20 7.53 3.73
CA LEU A 52 2.32 8.36 2.91
C LEU A 52 1.08 8.80 3.71
N ARG A 53 0.87 10.11 3.82
CA ARG A 53 -0.28 10.72 4.51
C ARG A 53 -1.55 10.66 3.66
N LEU A 54 -2.19 9.49 3.66
CA LEU A 54 -3.36 9.20 2.84
C LEU A 54 -4.64 9.02 3.67
N PHE A 55 -4.57 9.05 5.00
CA PHE A 55 -5.71 8.84 5.88
C PHE A 55 -6.12 10.16 6.54
N SER A 56 -7.43 10.32 6.73
CA SER A 56 -8.01 11.48 7.40
C SER A 56 -7.72 11.44 8.89
N ASP A 57 -7.37 12.57 9.49
CA ASP A 57 -7.33 12.76 10.93
C ASP A 57 -8.72 13.14 11.49
N ALA A 58 -8.77 13.53 12.77
CA ALA A 58 -9.99 13.95 13.44
C ALA A 58 -10.64 15.21 12.83
N ASP A 59 -9.88 16.02 12.08
CA ASP A 59 -10.34 17.22 11.39
C ASP A 59 -10.66 16.96 9.90
N ASP A 60 -10.75 15.69 9.51
CA ASP A 60 -10.93 15.20 8.13
C ASP A 60 -9.84 15.67 7.15
N LYS A 61 -8.63 15.91 7.65
CA LYS A 61 -7.47 16.28 6.83
C LYS A 61 -6.57 15.09 6.59
N MET A 62 -6.02 15.01 5.39
CA MET A 62 -5.13 13.93 4.94
C MET A 62 -3.74 14.04 5.58
N ASN A 63 -3.65 13.66 6.86
CA ASN A 63 -2.45 13.83 7.68
C ASN A 63 -1.89 12.52 8.23
N LEU A 64 -2.69 11.46 8.25
CA LEU A 64 -2.31 10.18 8.83
C LEU A 64 -1.75 9.23 7.76
N SER A 65 -0.71 8.49 8.13
CA SER A 65 -0.17 7.39 7.36
C SER A 65 -0.88 6.08 7.67
N VAL A 66 -0.54 5.00 6.96
CA VAL A 66 -1.09 3.66 7.26
C VAL A 66 -0.61 3.09 8.61
N LYS A 67 0.41 3.73 9.21
CA LYS A 67 0.96 3.34 10.52
C LYS A 67 0.28 4.04 11.70
N ASP A 68 -0.42 5.13 11.42
CA ASP A 68 -1.11 5.95 12.42
C ASP A 68 -2.55 5.42 12.61
#